data_AF-A0A0A3IZ31-F1
#
_entry.id   AF-A0A0A3IZ31-F1
#
_cell.length_a   1.000
_cell.length_b   1.000
_cell.length_c   1.000
_cell.angle_alpha   90.00
_cell.angle_beta   90.00
_cell.angle_gamma   90.00
#
_symmetry.space_group_name_H-M   'P 1'
#
loop_
_entity.id
_entity.type
_entity.pdbx_description
1 polymer ?
#
loop_
_entity_poly.entity_id
_entity_poly.type
_entity_poly.pdbx_seq_one_letter_code
_entity_poly.pdbx_strand_id
1 'polypeptide(L)'
;MCINNDFIENQSYRIYEEIRKSSLFKVARVEFQEGYCWEPQFEPIQFNNNDLITKIILKDDNNNSFTINPDDIGLKFAKGEISYKDYLRFQKIDNFKWIGFSILGVGILITMMLTFYMYFLNY
;
A
#
# COMPACT_ATOMS: atom_id res chain seq x y z
N MET A 1 5.40 15.79 11.76
CA MET A 1 4.16 15.11 12.18
C MET A 1 4.49 13.63 12.24
N CYS A 2 4.77 13.10 13.43
CA CYS A 2 5.03 11.67 13.59
C CYS A 2 3.68 10.97 13.52
N ILE A 3 3.40 10.31 12.39
CA ILE A 3 2.25 9.43 12.29
C ILE A 3 2.52 8.28 13.27
N ASN A 4 1.56 7.95 14.13
CA ASN A 4 1.74 6.85 15.06
C ASN A 4 1.84 5.57 14.23
N ASN A 5 3.04 4.98 14.19
CA ASN A 5 3.32 3.79 13.40
C ASN A 5 2.29 2.68 13.71
N ASP A 6 1.94 2.53 15.00
CA ASP A 6 1.00 1.51 15.49
C ASP A 6 -0.34 1.50 14.73
N PHE A 7 -0.78 2.65 14.23
CA PHE A 7 -2.01 2.74 13.46
C PHE A 7 -1.89 2.07 12.09
N ILE A 8 -0.77 2.28 11.40
CA ILE A 8 -0.50 1.73 10.07
C ILE A 8 -0.28 0.22 10.18
N GLU A 9 0.49 -0.23 11.16
CA GLU A 9 0.72 -1.65 11.41
C GLU A 9 -0.59 -2.37 11.73
N ASN A 10 -1.39 -1.84 12.66
CA ASN A 10 -2.69 -2.41 13.01
C ASN A 10 -3.68 -2.40 11.82
N GLN A 11 -3.66 -1.37 10.99
CA GLN A 11 -4.48 -1.34 9.77
C GLN A 11 -4.07 -2.45 8.79
N SER A 12 -2.76 -2.63 8.56
CA SER A 12 -2.25 -3.67 7.67
C SER A 12 -2.65 -5.08 8.16
N TYR A 13 -2.61 -5.30 9.48
CA TYR A 13 -3.01 -6.55 10.10
C TYR A 13 -4.52 -6.82 9.97
N ARG A 14 -5.36 -5.80 10.20
CA ARG A 14 -6.82 -5.93 10.03
C ARG A 14 -7.19 -6.33 8.60
N ILE A 15 -6.57 -5.69 7.61
CA ILE A 15 -6.83 -5.99 6.20
C ILE A 15 -6.32 -7.39 5.85
N TYR A 16 -5.16 -7.79 6.34
CA TYR A 16 -4.66 -9.15 6.20
C TYR A 16 -5.64 -10.20 6.77
N GLU A 17 -6.16 -9.99 7.98
CA GLU A 17 -7.15 -10.89 8.58
C GLU A 17 -8.43 -10.97 7.75
N GLU A 18 -8.85 -9.86 7.15
CA GLU A 18 -10.02 -9.84 6.27
C GLU A 18 -9.75 -10.58 4.96
N ILE A 19 -8.56 -10.40 4.36
CA ILE A 19 -8.10 -11.17 3.20
C ILE A 19 -8.10 -12.66 3.55
N ARG A 20 -7.53 -13.07 4.68
CA ARG A 20 -7.49 -14.47 5.10
C ARG A 20 -8.89 -15.08 5.26
N LYS A 21 -9.86 -14.33 5.77
CA LYS A 21 -11.23 -14.81 6.01
C LYS A 21 -12.11 -14.82 4.77
N SER A 22 -11.92 -13.84 3.88
CA SER A 22 -12.85 -13.57 2.77
C SER A 22 -12.25 -13.79 1.39
N SER A 23 -10.97 -14.14 1.29
CA SER A 23 -10.32 -14.35 0.00
C SER A 23 -10.74 -15.66 -0.65
N LEU A 24 -10.92 -15.60 -1.97
CA LEU A 24 -11.05 -16.78 -2.83
C LEU A 24 -9.72 -17.52 -3.04
N PHE A 25 -8.60 -16.89 -2.66
CA PHE A 25 -7.24 -17.39 -2.88
C PHE A 25 -6.60 -17.84 -1.56
N LYS A 26 -5.67 -18.78 -1.64
CA LYS A 26 -4.88 -19.21 -0.48
C LYS A 26 -3.72 -18.24 -0.26
N VAL A 27 -3.57 -17.75 0.97
CA VAL A 27 -2.37 -16.99 1.35
C VAL A 27 -1.18 -17.93 1.32
N ALA A 28 -0.18 -17.63 0.50
CA ALA A 28 1.03 -18.44 0.35
C ALA A 28 2.22 -17.85 1.10
N ARG A 29 2.35 -16.52 1.11
CA ARG A 29 3.43 -15.80 1.79
C ARG A 29 3.00 -14.39 2.17
N VAL A 30 3.52 -13.87 3.26
CA VAL A 30 3.37 -12.48 3.71
C VAL A 30 4.76 -11.86 3.83
N GLU A 31 4.98 -10.68 3.26
CA GLU A 31 6.23 -9.92 3.36
C GLU A 31 6.06 -8.74 4.31
N PHE A 32 7.04 -8.55 5.19
CA PHE A 32 7.06 -7.47 6.16
C PHE A 32 8.08 -6.40 5.79
N GLN A 33 7.91 -5.19 6.34
CA GLN A 33 8.80 -4.06 6.05
C GLN A 33 10.26 -4.34 6.44
N GLU A 34 10.50 -5.13 7.47
CA GLU A 34 11.86 -5.52 7.90
C GLU A 34 12.52 -6.57 7.00
N GLY A 35 11.85 -6.98 5.91
CA GLY A 35 12.42 -7.83 4.87
C GLY A 35 12.35 -9.34 5.15
N TYR A 36 11.81 -9.76 6.29
CA TYR A 36 11.48 -11.16 6.51
C TYR A 36 10.13 -11.53 5.86
N CYS A 37 9.99 -12.81 5.56
CA CYS A 37 8.81 -13.38 4.93
C CYS A 37 8.24 -14.47 5.83
N TRP A 38 6.92 -14.47 6.00
CA TRP A 38 6.23 -15.53 6.72
C TRP A 38 5.40 -16.36 5.75
N GLU A 39 5.46 -17.68 5.90
CA GLU A 39 4.71 -18.64 5.08
C GLU A 39 3.76 -19.45 5.97
N PRO A 40 2.43 -19.32 5.78
CA PRO A 40 1.43 -19.98 6.62
C PRO A 40 1.54 -21.50 6.70
N GLN A 41 2.17 -22.09 5.70
CA GLN A 41 2.34 -23.54 5.56
C GLN A 41 3.42 -24.13 6.48
N PHE A 42 4.31 -23.30 7.04
CA PHE A 42 5.49 -23.77 7.78
C PHE A 42 5.47 -23.42 9.27
N GLU A 43 4.84 -22.32 9.68
CA GLU A 43 4.90 -21.87 11.07
C GLU A 43 3.58 -21.27 11.58
N PRO A 44 3.22 -21.52 12.86
CA PRO A 44 2.12 -20.81 13.50
C PRO A 44 2.43 -19.32 13.57
N ILE A 45 1.44 -18.50 13.26
CA ILE A 45 1.52 -17.05 13.22
C ILE A 45 2.06 -16.49 14.55
N GLN A 46 3.21 -15.80 14.51
CA GLN A 46 3.62 -14.83 15.52
C GLN A 46 3.72 -13.46 14.85
N PHE A 47 2.60 -12.73 14.73
CA PHE A 47 2.67 -11.31 14.43
C PHE A 47 3.11 -10.58 15.68
N ASN A 48 4.21 -9.85 15.60
CA ASN A 48 4.49 -8.83 16.59
C ASN A 48 3.64 -7.59 16.24
N ASN A 49 3.13 -6.87 17.24
CA ASN A 49 2.21 -5.73 16.99
C ASN A 49 2.86 -4.58 16.22
N ASN A 50 4.18 -4.59 16.08
CA ASN A 50 4.97 -3.58 15.37
C ASN A 50 5.31 -4.00 13.93
N ASP A 51 4.84 -5.17 13.49
CA ASP A 51 5.20 -5.72 12.20
C ASP A 51 4.30 -5.16 11.10
N LEU A 52 4.83 -4.27 10.29
CA LEU A 52 4.11 -3.75 9.13
C LEU A 52 4.10 -4.78 8.00
N ILE A 53 2.91 -5.27 7.65
CA ILE A 53 2.73 -6.08 6.45
C ILE A 53 2.82 -5.16 5.24
N THR A 54 3.72 -5.47 4.31
CA THR A 54 3.90 -4.67 3.10
C THR A 54 3.29 -5.34 1.89
N LYS A 55 3.39 -6.67 1.79
CA LYS A 55 2.83 -7.44 0.67
C LYS A 55 2.28 -8.78 1.14
N ILE A 56 1.28 -9.25 0.43
CA ILE A 56 0.66 -10.56 0.60
C ILE A 56 0.69 -11.25 -0.76
N ILE A 57 1.19 -12.48 -0.78
CA ILE A 57 1.24 -13.32 -1.96
C ILE A 57 0.11 -14.34 -1.84
N LEU A 58 -0.82 -14.24 -2.77
CA LEU A 58 -1.97 -15.12 -2.91
C LEU A 58 -1.69 -16.16 -4.00
N LYS A 59 -2.18 -17.38 -3.79
CA LYS A 59 -2.17 -18.46 -4.77
C LYS A 59 -3.58 -18.92 -5.09
N ASP A 60 -3.83 -19.04 -6.39
CA ASP A 60 -5.02 -19.72 -6.92
C ASP A 60 -4.84 -21.24 -6.92
N ASP A 61 -5.93 -21.99 -7.08
CA ASP A 61 -5.91 -23.45 -7.20
C ASP A 61 -5.16 -23.92 -8.46
N ASN A 62 -5.03 -23.05 -9.47
CA ASN A 62 -4.18 -23.26 -10.64
C ASN A 62 -2.68 -22.98 -10.38
N ASN A 63 -2.28 -22.74 -9.12
CA ASN A 63 -0.93 -22.39 -8.70
C ASN A 63 -0.39 -21.06 -9.29
N ASN A 64 -1.29 -20.21 -9.81
CA ASN A 64 -0.97 -18.84 -10.20
C ASN A 64 -0.71 -18.01 -8.94
N SER A 65 0.36 -17.21 -8.94
CA SER A 65 0.71 -16.35 -7.81
C SER A 65 0.42 -14.89 -8.11
N PHE A 66 -0.19 -14.20 -7.15
CA PHE A 66 -0.54 -12.79 -7.24
C PHE A 66 0.01 -12.06 -6.03
N THR A 67 0.76 -11.00 -6.27
CA THR A 67 1.27 -10.13 -5.20
C THR A 67 0.34 -8.95 -5.04
N ILE A 68 -0.20 -8.77 -3.84
CA ILE A 68 -1.06 -7.65 -3.49
C ILE A 68 -0.57 -6.92 -2.25
N ASN A 69 -0.97 -5.67 -2.11
CA ASN A 69 -0.76 -4.89 -0.90
C ASN A 69 -1.90 -5.13 0.10
N PRO A 70 -1.66 -4.99 1.41
CA PRO A 70 -2.71 -5.00 2.44
C PRO A 70 -3.46 -3.65 2.46
N ASP A 71 -4.11 -3.32 1.35
CA ASP A 71 -4.96 -2.14 1.18
C ASP A 71 -6.38 -2.53 0.74
N ASP A 72 -7.29 -1.56 0.69
CA ASP A 72 -8.69 -1.82 0.33
C ASP A 72 -8.84 -2.39 -1.09
N ILE A 73 -7.92 -2.04 -2.01
CA ILE A 73 -7.97 -2.48 -3.40
C ILE A 73 -7.47 -3.93 -3.50
N GLY A 74 -6.42 -4.26 -2.77
CA GLY A 74 -5.89 -5.61 -2.58
C GLY A 74 -6.92 -6.52 -1.93
N LEU A 75 -7.67 -6.03 -0.96
CA LEU A 75 -8.81 -6.75 -0.37
C LEU A 75 -9.90 -7.05 -1.41
N LYS A 76 -10.29 -6.07 -2.23
CA LYS A 76 -11.27 -6.27 -3.32
C LYS A 76 -10.80 -7.29 -4.33
N PHE A 77 -9.51 -7.26 -4.69
CA PHE A 77 -8.93 -8.28 -5.56
C PHE A 77 -8.99 -9.65 -4.89
N ALA A 78 -8.59 -9.74 -3.61
CA ALA A 78 -8.58 -10.99 -2.87
C ALA A 78 -9.98 -11.62 -2.74
N LYS A 79 -11.03 -10.80 -2.60
CA LYS A 79 -12.45 -11.20 -2.60
C LYS A 79 -12.98 -11.59 -3.99
N GLY A 80 -12.22 -11.32 -5.05
CA GLY A 80 -12.65 -11.55 -6.44
C GLY A 80 -13.60 -10.48 -7.00
N GLU A 81 -13.75 -9.34 -6.32
CA GLU A 81 -14.60 -8.24 -6.78
C GLU A 81 -14.01 -7.51 -8.00
N ILE A 82 -12.68 -7.54 -8.13
CA ILE A 82 -11.94 -6.92 -9.25
C ILE A 82 -10.95 -7.91 -9.86
N SER A 83 -10.65 -7.76 -11.15
CA SER A 83 -9.61 -8.56 -11.81
C SER A 83 -8.20 -8.07 -11.44
N TYR A 84 -7.19 -8.93 -11.61
CA TYR A 84 -5.80 -8.53 -11.37
C TYR A 84 -5.35 -7.37 -12.27
N LYS A 85 -5.88 -7.31 -13.50
CA LYS A 85 -5.61 -6.22 -14.44
C LYS A 85 -6.18 -4.89 -13.93
N ASP A 86 -7.35 -4.92 -13.32
CA ASP A 86 -7.98 -3.74 -12.73
C ASP A 86 -7.23 -3.30 -11.46
N TYR A 87 -6.82 -4.25 -10.62
CA TYR A 87 -5.95 -4.00 -9.47
C TYR A 87 -4.68 -3.22 -9.89
N LEU A 88 -3.97 -3.71 -10.91
CA LEU A 88 -2.77 -3.03 -11.44
C LEU A 88 -3.07 -1.64 -12.01
N ARG A 89 -4.27 -1.45 -12.58
CA ARG A 89 -4.69 -0.14 -13.10
C ARG A 89 -4.93 0.85 -11.98
N PHE A 90 -5.61 0.45 -10.90
CA PHE A 90 -5.84 1.31 -9.75
C PHE A 90 -4.53 1.71 -9.07
N GLN A 91 -3.61 0.77 -8.91
CA GLN A 91 -2.29 1.05 -8.34
C GLN A 91 -1.52 2.12 -9.15
N LYS A 92 -1.60 2.07 -10.49
CA LYS A 92 -0.99 3.10 -11.36
C LYS A 92 -1.66 4.47 -11.25
N ILE A 93 -3.00 4.50 -11.14
CA ILE A 93 -3.75 5.75 -11.04
C ILE A 93 -3.44 6.48 -9.75
N ASP A 94 -3.36 5.76 -8.62
CA ASP A 94 -3.05 6.41 -7.35
C ASP A 94 -1.61 6.97 -7.32
N ASN A 95 -0.64 6.27 -7.91
CA ASN A 95 0.70 6.83 -8.10
C ASN A 95 0.68 8.13 -8.93
N PHE A 96 -0.14 8.18 -9.99
CA PHE A 96 -0.28 9.37 -10.83
C PHE A 96 -0.91 10.55 -10.08
N LYS A 97 -1.91 10.30 -9.22
CA LYS A 97 -2.51 11.35 -8.39
C LYS A 97 -1.49 11.96 -7.43
N TRP A 98 -0.70 11.13 -6.76
CA TRP A 98 0.36 11.59 -5.84
C TRP A 98 1.40 12.48 -6.53
N ILE A 99 1.79 12.11 -7.75
CA ILE A 99 2.68 12.93 -8.59
C ILE A 99 2.02 14.26 -8.96
N GLY A 100 0.75 14.25 -9.35
CA GLY A 100 0.00 15.45 -9.69
C GLY A 100 -0.07 16.46 -8.53
N PHE A 101 -0.38 15.99 -7.31
CA PHE A 101 -0.39 16.82 -6.11
C PHE A 101 0.99 17.41 -5.80
N SER A 102 2.06 16.63 -5.98
CA SER A 102 3.43 17.09 -5.74
C SER A 102 3.83 18.22 -6.68
N ILE A 103 3.50 18.11 -7.98
CA ILE A 103 3.80 19.13 -8.98
C ILE A 103 3.05 20.44 -8.68
N LEU A 104 1.77 20.34 -8.31
CA LEU A 104 0.96 21.50 -7.92
C LEU A 104 1.55 22.22 -6.70
N GLY A 105 1.96 21.47 -5.67
CA GLY A 105 2.59 22.03 -4.48
C GLY A 105 3.90 22.77 -4.79
N VAL A 106 4.77 22.16 -5.60
CA VAL A 106 6.04 22.78 -6.03
C VAL A 106 5.78 24.05 -6.84
N GLY A 107 4.77 24.04 -7.72
CA GLY A 107 4.39 25.23 -8.50
C GLY A 107 3.97 26.41 -7.63
N ILE A 108 3.20 26.17 -6.57
CA ILE A 108 2.81 27.21 -5.61
C ILE A 108 4.04 27.77 -4.88
N LEU A 109 4.97 26.92 -4.45
CA LEU A 109 6.19 27.37 -3.78
C LEU A 109 7.09 28.21 -4.69
N ILE A 110 7.26 27.80 -5.95
CA ILE A 110 8.05 28.55 -6.94
C ILE A 110 7.42 29.92 -7.22
N THR A 111 6.11 29.96 -7.43
CA THR A 111 5.40 31.23 -7.67
C THR A 111 5.49 32.16 -6.48
N MET A 112 5.32 31.66 -5.25
CA MET A 112 5.53 32.45 -4.01
C MET A 112 6.96 33.00 -3.93
N MET A 113 7.99 32.19 -4.16
CA MET A 113 9.38 32.65 -4.14
C MET A 113 9.65 33.72 -5.20
N LEU A 114 9.14 33.56 -6.43
CA LEU A 114 9.31 34.53 -7.50
C LEU A 114 8.62 35.87 -7.18
N THR A 115 7.39 35.84 -6.65
CA THR A 115 6.72 37.07 -6.21
C THR A 115 7.49 37.78 -5.10
N PHE A 116 8.04 37.03 -4.14
CA PHE A 116 8.81 37.60 -3.04
C PHE A 116 10.13 38.22 -3.53
N TYR A 117 10.82 37.54 -4.45
CA TYR A 117 12.04 38.04 -5.08
C TYR A 117 11.79 39.31 -5.90
N MET A 118 10.72 39.34 -6.70
CA MET A 118 10.32 40.52 -7.48
C MET A 118 9.91 41.69 -6.59
N TYR A 119 9.26 41.43 -5.46
CA TYR A 119 8.92 42.47 -4.48
C TYR A 119 10.17 43.07 -3.84
N PHE A 120 11.14 42.23 -3.46
CA PHE A 120 12.41 42.67 -2.87
C PHE A 120 13.28 43.49 -3.83
N LEU A 121 13.27 43.18 -5.13
CA LEU A 121 14.03 43.94 -6.14
C LEU A 121 13.38 45.27 -6.54
N ASN A 122 12.08 45.45 -6.32
CA ASN A 122 11.35 46.69 -6.62
C ASN A 122 11.25 47.65 -5.43
N TYR A 123 11.95 47.37 -4.33
CA TYR A 123 12.10 48.22 -3.16
C TYR A 123 13.58 48.60 -2.98
#